data_AF-H1HCC5-F1
#
_entry.id   AF-H1HCC5-F1
#
_cell.length_a   1.000
_cell.length_b   1.000
_cell.length_c   1.000
_cell.angle_alpha   90.00
_cell.angle_beta   90.00
_cell.angle_gamma   90.00
#
_symmetry.space_group_name_H-M   'P 1'
#
loop_
_entity.id
_entity.type
_entity.pdbx_description
1 polymer ?
#
loop_
_entity_poly.entity_id
_entity_poly.type
_entity_poly.pdbx_seq_one_letter_code
_entity_poly.pdbx_strand_id
1 'polypeptide(L)'
;KLKLSNLQRKIAEKREQSHNILANSILEIGTIVKVENMNFKALQRRSKKTEISEKTGKFKKKKRFGKSLSNRAPALLIEIINRKLEYIGKNIIKIDTFKVKASQLNHSTNEYEKKSLSKRWVEILGNKIQRDLYSAFLIKNVKENLEEVNIEKAQKEFKNFVKLHKEEIERIKKGNVKTLKCMGF
;
A
#
# COMPACT_ATOMS: atom_id res chain seq x y z
N LYS A 1 26.66 23.55 0.42
CA LYS A 1 26.53 22.13 0.02
C LYS A 1 26.56 21.17 1.23
N LEU A 2 27.51 21.30 2.17
CA LEU A 2 27.61 20.43 3.36
C LEU A 2 26.36 20.41 4.26
N LYS A 3 25.73 21.56 4.52
CA LYS A 3 24.50 21.65 5.35
C LYS A 3 23.34 20.80 4.80
N LEU A 4 23.10 20.87 3.48
CA LEU A 4 22.04 20.10 2.83
C LEU A 4 22.32 18.59 2.85
N SER A 5 23.56 18.20 2.55
CA SER A 5 23.99 16.80 2.62
C SER A 5 23.81 16.22 4.02
N ASN A 6 24.22 16.94 5.07
CA ASN A 6 24.05 16.50 6.44
C ASN A 6 22.56 16.35 6.83
N LEU A 7 21.69 17.27 6.39
CA LEU A 7 20.25 17.14 6.60
C LEU A 7 19.67 15.90 5.90
N GLN A 8 20.07 15.65 4.66
CA GLN A 8 19.63 14.47 3.90
C GLN A 8 20.08 13.17 4.57
N ARG A 9 21.31 13.11 5.09
CA ARG A 9 21.82 11.99 5.88
C ARG A 9 20.95 11.73 7.12
N LYS A 10 20.69 12.76 7.93
CA LYS A 10 19.83 12.65 9.13
C LYS A 10 18.42 12.14 8.78
N ILE A 11 17.84 12.59 7.67
CA ILE A 11 16.52 12.10 7.23
C ILE A 11 16.62 10.64 6.80
N ALA A 12 17.69 10.23 6.12
CA ALA A 12 17.89 8.84 5.73
C ALA A 12 18.00 7.91 6.94
N GLU A 13 18.83 8.25 7.92
CA GLU A 13 18.99 7.49 9.16
C GLU A 13 17.66 7.35 9.92
N LYS A 14 16.90 8.45 10.06
CA LYS A 14 15.58 8.40 10.71
C LYS A 14 14.58 7.49 9.98
N ARG A 15 14.60 7.49 8.63
CA ARG A 15 13.74 6.58 7.84
C ARG A 15 14.14 5.14 8.05
N GLU A 16 15.43 4.85 8.02
CA GLU A 16 15.94 3.49 8.24
C GLU A 16 15.57 2.98 9.63
N GLN A 17 15.76 3.80 10.68
CA GLN A 17 15.35 3.46 12.04
C GLN A 17 13.84 3.19 12.11
N SER A 18 13.02 4.10 11.57
CA SER A 18 11.56 3.94 11.54
C SER A 18 11.13 2.67 10.81
N HIS A 19 11.79 2.32 9.70
CA HIS A 19 11.47 1.12 8.93
C HIS A 19 11.93 -0.16 9.60
N ASN A 20 13.04 -0.14 10.34
CA ASN A 20 13.45 -1.29 11.15
C ASN A 20 12.45 -1.56 12.28
N ILE A 21 11.97 -0.52 12.96
CA ILE A 21 10.94 -0.63 14.00
C ILE A 21 9.66 -1.22 13.39
N LEU A 22 9.19 -0.64 12.28
CA LEU A 22 7.98 -1.13 11.59
C LEU A 22 8.14 -2.57 11.10
N ALA A 23 9.30 -2.93 10.55
CA ALA A 23 9.58 -4.30 10.11
C ALA A 23 9.52 -5.29 11.27
N ASN A 24 10.06 -4.94 12.45
CA ASN A 24 9.96 -5.79 13.64
C ASN A 24 8.49 -5.98 14.04
N SER A 25 7.71 -4.91 14.14
CA SER A 25 6.28 -5.01 14.49
C SER A 25 5.47 -5.84 13.48
N ILE A 26 5.81 -5.77 12.18
CA ILE A 26 5.16 -6.63 11.17
C ILE A 26 5.52 -8.09 11.40
N LEU A 27 6.80 -8.39 11.67
CA LEU A 27 7.28 -9.77 11.83
C LEU A 27 6.87 -10.41 13.17
N GLU A 28 6.62 -9.60 14.20
CA GLU A 28 5.98 -10.04 15.45
C GLU A 28 4.57 -10.57 15.20
N ILE A 29 3.82 -9.98 14.26
CA ILE A 29 2.47 -10.42 13.89
C ILE A 29 2.54 -11.70 13.04
N GLY A 30 3.50 -11.79 12.13
CA GLY A 30 3.66 -12.98 11.30
C GLY A 30 4.80 -12.91 10.30
N THR A 31 5.26 -14.09 9.88
CA THR A 31 6.42 -14.25 8.99
C THR A 31 6.06 -14.53 7.54
N ILE A 32 4.76 -14.61 7.20
CA ILE A 32 4.28 -14.71 5.82
C ILE A 32 3.85 -13.30 5.37
N VAL A 33 4.70 -12.66 4.58
CA VAL A 33 4.48 -11.27 4.12
C VAL A 33 4.27 -11.26 2.61
N LYS A 34 3.05 -10.93 2.17
CA LYS A 34 2.69 -10.76 0.75
C LYS A 34 2.66 -9.28 0.38
N VAL A 35 3.28 -8.91 -0.74
CA VAL A 35 3.31 -7.52 -1.24
C VAL A 35 3.02 -7.47 -2.74
N GLU A 36 2.52 -6.32 -3.22
CA GLU A 36 2.41 -6.06 -4.66
C GLU A 36 3.79 -5.96 -5.30
N ASN A 37 3.97 -6.61 -6.45
CA ASN A 37 5.16 -6.41 -7.26
C ASN A 37 5.10 -5.03 -7.95
N MET A 38 5.70 -4.02 -7.32
CA MET A 38 5.71 -2.63 -7.80
C MET A 38 7.03 -2.22 -8.45
N ASN A 39 6.95 -1.51 -9.57
CA ASN A 39 8.12 -0.87 -10.19
C ASN A 39 8.34 0.55 -9.63
N PHE A 40 9.03 0.65 -8.49
CA PHE A 40 9.33 1.93 -7.85
C PHE A 40 10.19 2.86 -8.72
N LYS A 41 11.10 2.30 -9.55
CA LYS A 41 11.92 3.06 -10.51
C LYS A 41 11.06 3.74 -11.56
N ALA A 42 10.06 3.04 -12.09
CA ALA A 42 9.09 3.63 -13.01
C ALA A 42 8.25 4.72 -12.35
N LEU A 43 7.83 4.54 -11.09
CA LEU A 43 7.10 5.57 -10.35
C LEU A 43 7.95 6.82 -10.06
N GLN A 44 9.25 6.64 -9.83
CA GLN A 44 10.17 7.75 -9.58
C GLN A 44 10.33 8.68 -10.79
N ARG A 45 10.22 8.13 -12.01
CA ARG A 45 10.40 8.89 -13.26
C ARG A 45 9.36 10.02 -13.37
N ARG A 46 9.84 11.24 -13.59
CA ARG A 46 9.00 12.40 -13.91
C ARG A 46 8.51 12.27 -15.36
N SER A 47 7.23 12.56 -15.59
CA SER A 47 6.73 12.65 -16.98
C SER A 47 7.52 13.70 -17.77
N LYS A 48 7.93 13.37 -18.99
CA LYS A 48 8.58 14.34 -19.90
C LYS A 48 7.54 15.19 -20.64
N LYS A 49 6.37 14.62 -20.93
CA LYS A 49 5.27 15.25 -21.65
C LYS A 49 4.76 16.51 -20.92
N THR A 50 4.59 17.59 -21.67
CA THR A 50 3.91 18.80 -21.22
C THR A 50 2.52 18.78 -21.84
N GLU A 51 1.48 18.90 -21.03
CA GLU A 51 0.09 18.79 -21.46
C GLU A 51 -0.68 20.01 -20.96
N ILE A 52 -1.64 20.49 -21.75
CA ILE A 52 -2.56 21.56 -21.36
C ILE A 52 -3.88 20.90 -20.96
N SER A 53 -4.53 21.43 -19.93
CA SER A 53 -5.83 20.97 -19.48
C SER A 53 -6.92 21.58 -20.36
N GLU A 54 -7.61 20.77 -21.16
CA GLU A 54 -8.79 21.20 -21.94
C GLU A 54 -9.82 21.95 -21.09
N LYS A 55 -10.08 21.48 -19.86
CA LYS A 55 -11.03 22.11 -18.94
C LYS A 55 -10.63 23.50 -18.43
N THR A 56 -9.34 23.82 -18.34
CA THR A 56 -8.86 25.03 -17.63
C THR A 56 -7.92 25.90 -18.44
N GLY A 57 -7.49 25.47 -19.63
CA GLY A 57 -6.48 26.14 -20.44
C GLY A 57 -5.07 26.16 -19.84
N LYS A 58 -4.86 25.64 -18.62
CA LYS A 58 -3.59 25.71 -17.89
C LYS A 58 -2.74 24.46 -18.10
N PHE A 59 -1.42 24.61 -18.03
CA PHE A 59 -0.48 23.49 -18.06
C PHE A 59 -0.76 22.50 -16.90
N LYS A 60 -0.93 21.22 -17.23
CA LYS A 60 -1.05 20.15 -16.25
C LYS A 60 0.25 19.98 -15.49
N LYS A 61 0.15 19.78 -14.17
CA LYS A 61 1.31 19.43 -13.35
C LYS A 61 1.85 18.06 -13.80
N LYS A 62 3.12 18.01 -14.20
CA LYS A 62 3.80 16.74 -14.50
C LYS A 62 3.74 15.82 -13.28
N LYS A 63 3.46 14.54 -13.50
CA LYS A 63 3.50 13.48 -12.48
C LYS A 63 4.87 13.43 -11.79
N ARG A 64 4.91 13.49 -10.45
CA ARG A 64 6.13 13.61 -9.61
C ARG A 64 6.02 12.77 -8.33
N PHE A 65 5.99 11.44 -8.43
CA PHE A 65 6.02 10.60 -7.21
C PHE A 65 7.42 10.51 -6.56
N GLY A 66 8.48 10.92 -7.26
CA GLY A 66 9.86 10.84 -6.76
C GLY A 66 10.09 11.48 -5.39
N LYS A 67 9.46 12.64 -5.10
CA LYS A 67 9.59 13.27 -3.77
C LYS A 67 8.90 12.45 -2.67
N SER A 68 7.71 11.93 -2.95
CA SER A 68 6.98 11.06 -2.01
C SER A 68 7.73 9.75 -1.76
N LEU A 69 8.28 9.14 -2.82
CA LEU A 69 9.11 7.93 -2.72
C LEU A 69 10.39 8.19 -1.94
N SER A 70 11.06 9.31 -2.15
CA SER A 70 12.24 9.70 -1.36
C SER A 70 11.89 9.91 0.12
N ASN A 71 10.74 10.50 0.41
CA ASN A 71 10.32 10.76 1.79
C ASN A 71 9.83 9.49 2.53
N ARG A 72 9.09 8.60 1.83
CA ARG A 72 8.46 7.42 2.45
C ARG A 72 9.28 6.14 2.31
N ALA A 73 10.13 6.05 1.28
CA ALA A 73 11.02 4.93 0.98
C ALA A 73 10.37 3.54 1.14
N PRO A 74 9.23 3.24 0.47
CA PRO A 74 8.55 1.95 0.61
C PRO A 74 9.41 0.76 0.15
N ALA A 75 10.25 0.96 -0.88
CA ALA A 75 11.19 -0.07 -1.34
C ALA A 75 12.19 -0.48 -0.24
N LEU A 76 12.69 0.49 0.54
CA LEU A 76 13.60 0.23 1.66
C LEU A 76 12.92 -0.58 2.77
N LEU A 77 11.65 -0.31 3.07
CA LEU A 77 10.89 -1.11 4.03
C LEU A 77 10.77 -2.57 3.58
N ILE A 78 10.44 -2.79 2.30
CA ILE A 78 10.35 -4.14 1.71
C ILE A 78 11.72 -4.83 1.80
N GLU A 79 12.81 -4.14 1.49
CA GLU A 79 14.17 -4.67 1.58
C GLU A 79 14.55 -5.08 3.02
N ILE A 80 14.26 -4.22 4.00
CA ILE A 80 14.53 -4.50 5.42
C ILE A 80 13.75 -5.73 5.90
N ILE A 81 12.46 -5.83 5.53
CA ILE A 81 11.63 -6.99 5.89
C ILE A 81 12.18 -8.25 5.21
N ASN A 82 12.56 -8.21 3.92
CA ASN A 82 13.10 -9.36 3.21
C ASN A 82 14.39 -9.87 3.86
N ARG A 83 15.33 -8.96 4.14
CA ARG A 83 16.59 -9.30 4.83
C ARG A 83 16.35 -9.96 6.18
N LYS A 84 15.36 -9.50 6.94
CA LYS A 84 15.01 -10.10 8.25
C LYS A 84 14.38 -11.48 8.10
N LEU A 85 13.54 -11.68 7.07
CA LEU A 85 12.97 -12.99 6.76
C LEU A 85 14.04 -13.99 6.29
N GLU A 86 15.05 -13.54 5.55
CA GLU A 86 16.15 -14.38 5.07
C GLU A 86 16.90 -15.05 6.23
N TYR A 87 17.06 -14.37 7.38
CA TYR A 87 17.68 -14.95 8.57
C TYR A 87 16.93 -16.17 9.14
N ILE A 88 15.66 -16.34 8.81
CA ILE A 88 14.85 -17.51 9.20
C ILE A 88 14.48 -18.39 7.99
N GLY A 89 15.22 -18.27 6.88
CA GLY A 89 15.00 -19.06 5.67
C GLY A 89 13.72 -18.71 4.90
N LYS A 90 13.16 -17.51 5.12
CA LYS A 90 11.93 -17.03 4.45
C LYS A 90 12.24 -15.82 3.56
N ASN A 91 11.28 -15.48 2.72
CA ASN A 91 11.35 -14.32 1.83
C ASN A 91 9.99 -13.63 1.74
N ILE A 92 9.99 -12.37 1.32
CA ILE A 92 8.76 -11.69 0.92
C ILE A 92 8.18 -12.37 -0.31
N ILE A 93 6.87 -12.57 -0.29
CA ILE A 93 6.10 -13.10 -1.41
C ILE A 93 5.58 -11.92 -2.22
N LYS A 94 6.01 -11.83 -3.49
CA LYS A 94 5.55 -10.78 -4.41
C LYS A 94 4.43 -11.34 -5.29
N ILE A 95 3.24 -10.75 -5.21
CA ILE A 95 2.11 -11.15 -6.06
C ILE A 95 2.15 -10.46 -7.42
N ASP A 96 1.50 -11.07 -8.42
CA ASP A 96 1.27 -10.44 -9.72
C ASP A 96 0.18 -9.37 -9.59
N THR A 97 0.61 -8.12 -9.43
CA THR A 97 -0.26 -6.94 -9.31
C THR A 97 -1.19 -6.76 -10.52
N PHE A 98 -0.75 -7.17 -11.72
CA PHE A 98 -1.52 -6.99 -12.96
C PHE A 98 -2.60 -8.05 -13.13
N LYS A 99 -2.37 -9.27 -12.63
CA LYS A 99 -3.38 -10.33 -12.64
C LYS A 99 -4.35 -10.16 -11.47
N VAL A 100 -3.85 -9.96 -10.25
CA VAL A 100 -4.66 -9.87 -9.03
C VAL A 100 -5.54 -8.61 -9.01
N LYS A 101 -5.02 -7.46 -9.45
CA LYS A 101 -5.70 -6.14 -9.44
C LYS A 101 -6.53 -5.89 -8.16
N ALA A 102 -5.94 -6.12 -6.99
CA ALA A 102 -6.64 -6.10 -5.69
C ALA A 102 -7.45 -4.83 -5.43
N SER A 103 -6.95 -3.67 -5.86
CA SER A 103 -7.67 -2.39 -5.71
C SER A 103 -8.99 -2.28 -6.50
N GLN A 104 -9.22 -3.18 -7.46
CA GLN A 104 -10.37 -3.18 -8.37
C GLN A 104 -11.37 -4.30 -8.05
N LEU A 105 -10.88 -5.47 -7.62
CA LEU A 105 -11.68 -6.68 -7.38
C LEU A 105 -12.72 -6.52 -6.25
N ASN A 106 -13.93 -7.04 -6.46
CA ASN A 106 -14.91 -7.34 -5.43
C ASN A 106 -14.99 -8.85 -5.22
N HIS A 107 -14.64 -9.36 -4.03
CA HIS A 107 -14.62 -10.80 -3.77
C HIS A 107 -16.02 -11.42 -3.77
N SER A 108 -17.07 -10.64 -3.47
CA SER A 108 -18.43 -11.16 -3.40
C SER A 108 -19.06 -11.37 -4.78
N THR A 109 -18.73 -10.53 -5.76
CA THR A 109 -19.25 -10.66 -7.14
C THR A 109 -18.24 -11.25 -8.10
N ASN A 110 -16.97 -11.35 -7.67
CA ASN A 110 -15.82 -11.70 -8.49
C ASN A 110 -15.59 -10.76 -9.69
N GLU A 111 -16.07 -9.52 -9.61
CA GLU A 111 -15.95 -8.52 -10.67
C GLU A 111 -14.87 -7.49 -10.38
N TYR A 112 -14.31 -6.92 -11.46
CA TYR A 112 -13.30 -5.88 -11.39
C TYR A 112 -13.89 -4.51 -11.77
N GLU A 113 -13.95 -3.59 -10.80
CA GLU A 113 -14.37 -2.21 -11.03
C GLU A 113 -13.17 -1.26 -10.94
N LYS A 114 -12.92 -0.49 -12.01
CA LYS A 114 -11.91 0.58 -11.97
C LYS A 114 -12.40 1.72 -11.08
N LYS A 115 -11.67 1.98 -10.00
CA LYS A 115 -11.99 3.03 -9.03
C LYS A 115 -11.07 4.24 -9.21
N SER A 116 -11.61 5.44 -9.07
CA SER A 116 -10.81 6.66 -9.09
C SER A 116 -9.90 6.75 -7.87
N LEU A 117 -8.77 7.46 -7.98
CA LEU A 117 -7.83 7.62 -6.87
C LEU A 117 -8.42 8.33 -5.64
N SER A 118 -9.47 9.14 -5.84
CA SER A 118 -10.21 9.84 -4.79
C SER A 118 -11.24 8.96 -4.06
N LYS A 119 -11.75 7.90 -4.71
CA LYS A 119 -12.69 6.93 -4.09
C LYS A 119 -11.93 6.01 -3.12
N ARG A 120 -11.74 6.47 -1.87
CA ARG A 120 -11.00 5.76 -0.81
C ARG A 120 -11.83 4.77 0.01
N TRP A 121 -13.15 4.89 -0.07
CA TRP A 121 -14.09 3.99 0.57
C TRP A 121 -14.89 3.24 -0.48
N VAL A 122 -15.16 1.98 -0.21
CA VAL A 122 -15.94 1.07 -1.06
C VAL A 122 -17.02 0.40 -0.24
N GLU A 123 -18.12 0.05 -0.89
CA GLU A 123 -19.18 -0.74 -0.26
C GLU A 123 -19.05 -2.19 -0.71
N ILE A 124 -18.96 -3.10 0.25
CA ILE A 124 -18.81 -4.54 0.01
C ILE A 124 -19.78 -5.24 0.95
N LEU A 125 -20.77 -5.96 0.40
CA LEU A 125 -21.79 -6.67 1.18
C LEU A 125 -22.43 -5.75 2.26
N GLY A 126 -22.84 -4.54 1.87
CA GLY A 126 -23.45 -3.55 2.76
C GLY A 126 -22.50 -2.91 3.79
N ASN A 127 -21.20 -3.22 3.76
CA ASN A 127 -20.21 -2.64 4.67
C ASN A 127 -19.37 -1.57 3.96
N LYS A 128 -19.23 -0.41 4.59
CA LYS A 128 -18.32 0.65 4.14
C LYS A 128 -16.88 0.35 4.59
N ILE A 129 -16.03 -0.01 3.65
CA ILE A 129 -14.65 -0.48 3.88
C ILE A 129 -13.64 0.47 3.24
N GLN A 130 -12.52 0.71 3.93
CA GLN A 130 -11.40 1.47 3.38
C GLN A 130 -10.68 0.64 2.30
N ARG A 131 -10.53 1.22 1.11
CA ARG A 131 -10.08 0.52 -0.11
C ARG A 131 -8.69 -0.11 0.01
N ASP A 132 -7.75 0.58 0.65
CA ASP A 132 -6.35 0.12 0.75
C ASP A 132 -6.25 -1.05 1.76
N LEU A 133 -7.00 -1.01 2.88
CA LEU A 133 -7.17 -2.13 3.82
C LEU A 133 -7.86 -3.33 3.15
N TYR A 134 -8.87 -3.08 2.33
CA TYR A 134 -9.53 -4.13 1.56
C TYR A 134 -8.60 -4.76 0.52
N SER A 135 -7.76 -3.96 -0.16
CA SER A 135 -6.72 -4.47 -1.06
C SER A 135 -5.74 -5.38 -0.30
N ALA A 136 -5.30 -4.99 0.89
CA ALA A 136 -4.43 -5.82 1.73
C ALA A 136 -5.09 -7.15 2.14
N PHE A 137 -6.38 -7.11 2.48
CA PHE A 137 -7.18 -8.30 2.77
C PHE A 137 -7.26 -9.27 1.57
N LEU A 138 -7.44 -8.75 0.37
CA LEU A 138 -7.43 -9.55 -0.85
C LEU A 138 -6.04 -10.14 -1.14
N ILE A 139 -4.98 -9.34 -0.98
CA ILE A 139 -3.58 -9.78 -1.17
C ILE A 139 -3.23 -10.92 -0.20
N LYS A 140 -3.64 -10.82 1.08
CA LYS A 140 -3.48 -11.89 2.08
C LYS A 140 -4.07 -13.21 1.57
N ASN A 141 -5.20 -13.14 0.89
CA ASN A 141 -5.98 -14.27 0.40
C ASN A 141 -5.67 -14.69 -1.05
N VAL A 142 -4.57 -14.22 -1.64
CA VAL A 142 -4.08 -14.72 -2.94
C VAL A 142 -3.65 -16.19 -2.84
N LYS A 143 -3.98 -16.99 -3.87
CA LYS A 143 -3.59 -18.41 -4.00
C LYS A 143 -2.07 -18.57 -4.10
N GLU A 144 -1.58 -19.79 -3.97
CA GLU A 144 -0.14 -20.09 -4.05
C GLU A 144 0.47 -19.81 -5.42
N ASN A 145 -0.33 -19.73 -6.49
CA ASN A 145 0.13 -19.29 -7.81
C ASN A 145 0.47 -17.78 -7.85
N LEU A 146 0.08 -17.00 -6.84
CA LEU A 146 0.35 -15.56 -6.71
C LEU A 146 -0.37 -14.64 -7.71
N GLU A 147 -1.34 -15.17 -8.46
CA GLU A 147 -1.95 -14.48 -9.60
C GLU A 147 -3.43 -14.15 -9.40
N GLU A 148 -4.11 -14.82 -8.46
CA GLU A 148 -5.55 -14.67 -8.24
C GLU A 148 -5.91 -14.81 -6.77
N VAL A 149 -7.01 -14.17 -6.37
CA VAL A 149 -7.54 -14.26 -5.02
C VAL A 149 -8.29 -15.58 -4.84
N ASN A 150 -8.07 -16.27 -3.73
CA ASN A 150 -8.92 -17.36 -3.30
C ASN A 150 -10.24 -16.78 -2.77
N ILE A 151 -11.26 -16.74 -3.64
CA ILE A 151 -12.56 -16.14 -3.34
C ILE A 151 -13.27 -16.85 -2.20
N GLU A 152 -13.25 -18.18 -2.16
CA GLU A 152 -13.88 -18.96 -1.08
C GLU A 152 -13.25 -18.64 0.28
N LYS A 153 -11.92 -18.56 0.32
CA LYS A 153 -11.19 -18.19 1.55
C LYS A 153 -11.49 -16.75 1.95
N ALA A 154 -11.48 -15.81 1.00
CA ALA A 154 -11.85 -14.44 1.25
C ALA A 154 -13.28 -14.34 1.81
N GLN A 155 -14.25 -15.05 1.24
CA GLN A 155 -15.63 -15.07 1.72
C GLN A 155 -15.72 -15.56 3.17
N LYS A 156 -15.01 -16.64 3.51
CA LYS A 156 -14.96 -17.20 4.88
C LYS A 156 -14.32 -16.23 5.88
N GLU A 157 -13.26 -15.53 5.50
CA GLU A 157 -12.54 -14.61 6.39
C GLU A 157 -13.16 -13.21 6.47
N PHE A 158 -14.04 -12.83 5.55
CA PHE A 158 -14.52 -11.46 5.40
C PHE A 158 -15.22 -10.93 6.66
N LYS A 159 -16.05 -11.74 7.32
CA LYS A 159 -16.74 -11.34 8.55
C LYS A 159 -15.76 -10.90 9.65
N ASN A 160 -14.66 -11.65 9.83
CA ASN A 160 -13.63 -11.31 10.81
C ASN A 160 -12.84 -10.06 10.39
N PHE A 161 -12.51 -9.94 9.10
CA PHE A 161 -11.88 -8.74 8.57
C PHE A 161 -12.72 -7.48 8.82
N VAL A 162 -14.03 -7.52 8.58
CA VAL A 162 -14.93 -6.38 8.82
C VAL A 162 -14.93 -5.95 10.29
N LYS A 163 -14.90 -6.91 11.23
CA LYS A 163 -14.82 -6.62 12.66
C LYS A 163 -13.53 -5.86 12.99
N LEU A 164 -12.38 -6.42 12.64
CA LEU A 164 -11.06 -5.83 12.89
C LEU A 164 -10.89 -4.48 12.18
N HIS A 165 -11.41 -4.36 10.96
CA HIS A 165 -11.43 -3.11 10.21
C HIS A 165 -12.19 -2.02 10.96
N LYS A 166 -13.38 -2.31 11.49
CA LYS A 166 -14.18 -1.32 12.24
C LYS A 166 -13.45 -0.86 13.50
N GLU A 167 -12.86 -1.79 14.26
CA GLU A 167 -12.06 -1.49 15.45
C GLU A 167 -10.87 -0.58 15.11
N GLU A 168 -10.14 -0.90 14.05
CA GLU A 168 -8.98 -0.11 13.62
C GLU A 168 -9.36 1.29 13.12
N ILE A 169 -10.45 1.42 12.36
CA ILE A 169 -10.97 2.71 11.93
C ILE A 169 -11.37 3.58 13.13
N GLU A 170 -12.03 3.02 14.13
CA GLU A 170 -12.38 3.75 15.35
C GLU A 170 -11.15 4.15 16.17
N ARG A 171 -10.15 3.26 16.29
CA ARG A 171 -8.85 3.58 16.91
C ARG A 171 -8.19 4.77 16.22
N ILE A 172 -8.19 4.80 14.89
CA ILE A 172 -7.59 5.89 14.10
C ILE A 172 -8.36 7.20 14.28
N LYS A 173 -9.71 7.17 14.28
CA LYS A 173 -10.53 8.38 14.48
C LYS A 173 -10.39 8.97 15.87
N LYS A 174 -10.30 8.12 16.90
CA LYS A 174 -10.13 8.54 18.30
C LYS A 174 -8.69 8.95 18.62
N GLY A 175 -7.73 8.49 17.82
CA GLY A 175 -6.33 8.86 17.99
C GLY A 175 -6.08 10.33 17.64
N ASN A 176 -5.28 11.02 18.46
CA ASN A 176 -4.76 12.36 18.14
C ASN A 176 -3.69 12.35 17.02
N VAL A 177 -3.61 11.28 16.24
CA VAL A 177 -2.64 11.14 15.15
C VAL A 177 -3.24 11.77 13.91
N LYS A 178 -2.53 12.75 13.34
CA LYS A 178 -2.93 13.38 12.07
C LYS A 178 -3.09 12.30 10.99
N THR A 179 -4.33 12.05 10.61
CA THR A 179 -4.65 10.99 9.64
C THR A 179 -4.11 11.33 8.26
N LEU A 180 -3.67 10.30 7.54
CA LEU A 180 -3.17 10.49 6.18
C LEU A 180 -4.35 10.80 5.25
N LYS A 181 -4.18 11.76 4.33
CA LYS A 181 -5.16 12.05 3.27
C LYS A 181 -5.56 10.82 2.45
N CYS A 182 -4.73 9.77 2.41
CA CYS A 182 -5.05 8.52 1.72
C CYS A 182 -6.12 7.68 2.43
N MET A 183 -6.40 7.92 3.71
CA MET A 183 -7.46 7.25 4.44
C MET A 183 -8.84 7.76 4.06
N GLY A 184 -8.93 8.98 3.51
CA GLY A 184 -10.20 9.55 3.04
C GLY A 184 -11.21 9.80 4.17
N PHE A 185 -10.72 10.14 5.36
CA PHE A 185 -11.53 10.77 6.41
C PHE A 185 -11.86 12.21 6.04
#